data_AF-A0A946FLD5-F1
#
_entry.id   AF-A0A946FLD5-F1
#
_cell.length_a   1.000
_cell.length_b   1.000
_cell.length_c   1.000
_cell.angle_alpha   90.00
_cell.angle_beta   90.00
_cell.angle_gamma   90.00
#
_symmetry.space_group_name_H-M   'P 1'
#
loop_
_entity.id
_entity.type
_entity.pdbx_description
1 polymer ?
#
loop_
_entity_poly.entity_id
_entity_poly.type
_entity_poly.pdbx_seq_one_letter_code
_entity_poly.pdbx_strand_id
1 'polypeptide(L)'
;MLQATANAQPSVPAQPQGTTQGISTIPYFGGAAKYVTPNKLTEWRVQTFHSKERDTLAWIETFAADDVLVDIGANVGMYSIWAAATRGIRVISFEPESQNYALLNQNIFINGLSEQISAYCMAIAEKAGFDKFYLGRFEAGGSCHAFGEAVDPNLAPMKVQFSQGCFAAPLDELIEAGVTPPPTHIKIDVDGLEHAVIAGMAGTLHHPALKSVLVEINGNLAEHQAILTHMAEIGFHVDDRQRAASLQTEGFFKGAGNVIFWREAADAERLGAILAGEEPAAPAQISPAGPKVAGLSAVEAFEAVKANIAEAPVALDPTPHWYANEVFPADFYAELMARMPEPSKFTSITDMGWVHGDAGTESERGVLEFSSEALGRLDPELAAFWHDVGQQFRSEQFALTMLRKFLPQIAERFGDEVGTMRFSATPMLLSDNGRYALGPHTDRAERVLAALFYMPHSPSNPELGTSLYLPKDPTFTCPGGPHHSFDKFQRVATMPYAPNTAFCFFKTDTSFHGVEPVPGNGQQRRLFSYILETAK
;
A
#
# COMPACT_ATOMS: atom_id res chain seq x y z
N MET A 1 44.04 47.18 17.43
CA MET A 1 44.20 46.20 18.54
C MET A 1 43.24 46.60 19.64
N LEU A 2 42.15 45.87 19.84
CA LEU A 2 41.35 45.95 21.06
C LEU A 2 40.75 44.56 21.32
N GLN A 3 40.88 44.16 22.57
CA GLN A 3 40.92 42.79 23.07
C GLN A 3 39.53 42.15 23.19
N ALA A 4 39.53 40.82 23.11
CA ALA A 4 38.41 39.95 23.43
C ALA A 4 37.98 40.10 24.90
N THR A 5 36.68 40.27 25.13
CA THR A 5 36.03 39.97 26.41
C THR A 5 34.99 38.87 26.18
N ALA A 6 34.98 37.92 27.10
CA ALA A 6 34.31 36.64 27.01
C ALA A 6 32.77 36.77 26.94
N ASN A 7 32.18 35.90 26.11
CA ASN A 7 30.74 35.71 25.94
C ASN A 7 30.04 35.35 27.25
N ALA A 8 29.13 36.21 27.71
CA ALA A 8 27.97 35.79 28.47
C ALA A 8 26.87 35.43 27.46
N GLN A 9 26.44 34.16 27.43
CA GLN A 9 25.27 33.76 26.65
C GLN A 9 24.04 34.51 27.17
N PRO A 10 23.24 35.17 26.32
CA PRO A 10 21.95 35.68 26.75
C PRO A 10 21.06 34.49 27.13
N SER A 11 20.51 34.54 28.35
CA SER A 11 19.55 33.56 28.85
C SER A 11 18.39 33.43 27.86
N VAL A 12 18.23 32.23 27.31
CA VAL A 12 17.08 31.86 26.49
C VAL A 12 15.82 32.09 27.33
N PRO A 13 14.87 32.95 26.91
CA PRO A 13 13.60 33.04 27.62
C PRO A 13 12.94 31.67 27.56
N ALA A 14 12.43 31.21 28.71
CA ALA A 14 11.74 29.93 28.83
C ALA A 14 10.71 29.81 27.71
N GLN A 15 10.81 28.71 26.95
CA GLN A 15 9.84 28.38 25.92
C GLN A 15 8.42 28.50 26.50
N PRO A 16 7.46 29.12 25.79
CA PRO A 16 6.07 29.01 26.20
C PRO A 16 5.76 27.51 26.32
N GLN A 17 5.18 27.12 27.46
CA GLN A 17 4.75 25.75 27.72
C GLN A 17 3.80 25.34 26.58
N GLY A 18 4.34 24.61 25.59
CA GLY A 18 3.60 24.17 24.44
C GLY A 18 2.52 23.20 24.89
N THR A 19 1.27 23.50 24.58
CA THR A 19 0.20 22.51 24.58
C THR A 19 0.69 21.32 23.77
N THR A 20 0.76 20.13 24.37
CA THR A 20 0.99 18.88 23.63
C THR A 20 -0.08 18.79 22.55
N GLN A 21 0.29 19.10 21.30
CA GLN A 21 -0.60 18.94 20.15
C GLN A 21 -0.91 17.45 20.01
N GLY A 22 -2.18 17.11 19.82
CA GLY A 22 -2.58 15.73 19.57
C GLY A 22 -1.96 15.23 18.26
N ILE A 23 -1.54 13.97 18.22
CA ILE A 23 -1.15 13.28 17.00
C ILE A 23 -2.20 12.20 16.76
N SER A 24 -2.84 12.24 15.60
CA SER A 24 -3.74 11.20 15.13
C SER A 24 -3.04 10.36 14.06
N THR A 25 -3.41 9.10 13.91
CA THR A 25 -2.74 8.18 12.97
C THR A 25 -3.72 7.48 12.06
N ILE A 26 -3.36 7.38 10.79
CA ILE A 26 -4.05 6.56 9.80
C ILE A 26 -3.10 5.42 9.44
N PRO A 27 -3.46 4.19 9.80
CA PRO A 27 -2.56 3.07 9.58
C PRO A 27 -2.59 2.60 8.11
N TYR A 28 -1.47 2.04 7.66
CA TYR A 28 -1.31 1.41 6.34
C TYR A 28 -0.34 0.24 6.47
N PHE A 29 -0.21 -0.60 5.44
CA PHE A 29 0.64 -1.77 5.55
C PHE A 29 2.12 -1.36 5.75
N GLY A 30 2.75 -1.89 6.79
CA GLY A 30 4.15 -1.58 7.11
C GLY A 30 4.37 -0.27 7.88
N GLY A 31 3.32 0.50 8.20
CA GLY A 31 3.48 1.78 8.88
C GLY A 31 2.19 2.44 9.37
N ALA A 32 2.29 3.73 9.65
CA ALA A 32 1.13 4.56 9.94
C ALA A 32 1.46 6.01 9.59
N ALA A 33 0.54 6.68 8.88
CA ALA A 33 0.61 8.09 8.55
C ALA A 33 0.17 8.87 9.77
N LYS A 34 1.05 9.72 10.29
CA LYS A 34 0.82 10.54 11.49
C LYS A 34 0.42 11.95 11.09
N TYR A 35 -0.54 12.54 11.80
CA TYR A 35 -1.00 13.89 11.55
C TYR A 35 -1.07 14.66 12.86
N VAL A 36 -0.48 15.84 12.89
CA VAL A 36 -0.66 16.81 13.97
C VAL A 36 -2.08 17.36 13.88
N THR A 37 -2.86 17.12 14.92
CA THR A 37 -4.28 17.50 15.00
C THR A 37 -4.49 18.46 16.16
N PRO A 38 -4.19 19.77 15.99
CA PRO A 38 -4.27 20.75 17.08
C PRO A 38 -5.72 21.14 17.46
N ASN A 39 -6.71 20.71 16.67
CA ASN A 39 -8.11 21.06 16.88
C ASN A 39 -9.03 19.92 16.38
N LYS A 40 -10.33 20.04 16.69
CA LYS A 40 -11.34 19.03 16.28
C LYS A 40 -11.50 18.91 14.77
N LEU A 41 -11.21 19.97 14.01
CA LEU A 41 -11.36 19.96 12.56
C LEU A 41 -10.30 19.05 11.91
N THR A 42 -9.04 19.19 12.33
CA THR A 42 -7.93 18.36 11.88
C THR A 42 -8.09 16.91 12.34
N GLU A 43 -8.60 16.68 13.56
CA GLU A 43 -8.96 15.34 14.03
C GLU A 43 -10.08 14.71 13.18
N TRP A 44 -11.13 15.47 12.88
CA TRP A 44 -12.24 15.03 12.02
C TRP A 44 -11.76 14.65 10.62
N ARG A 45 -10.80 15.39 10.03
CA ARG A 45 -10.19 15.03 8.73
C ARG A 45 -9.51 13.66 8.78
N VAL A 46 -8.83 13.35 9.87
CA VAL A 46 -8.19 12.03 10.08
C VAL A 46 -9.25 10.94 10.28
N GLN A 47 -10.24 11.18 11.13
CA GLN A 47 -11.32 10.21 11.43
C GLN A 47 -12.18 9.86 10.21
N THR A 48 -12.37 10.81 9.29
CA THR A 48 -13.21 10.62 8.10
C THR A 48 -12.41 10.26 6.85
N PHE A 49 -11.09 10.09 6.95
CA PHE A 49 -10.22 9.91 5.79
C PHE A 49 -10.67 8.78 4.84
N HIS A 50 -10.98 7.60 5.38
CA HIS A 50 -11.41 6.45 4.58
C HIS A 50 -12.86 6.52 4.08
N SER A 51 -13.72 7.34 4.70
CA SER A 51 -15.14 7.40 4.35
C SER A 51 -15.49 8.60 3.47
N LYS A 52 -14.80 9.73 3.65
CA LYS A 52 -15.09 10.99 2.97
C LYS A 52 -14.64 10.98 1.51
N GLU A 53 -13.44 10.47 1.22
CA GLU A 53 -12.82 10.59 -0.10
C GLU A 53 -12.27 9.25 -0.59
N ARG A 54 -13.14 8.24 -0.59
CA ARG A 54 -12.85 6.88 -1.05
C ARG A 54 -12.24 6.86 -2.46
N ASP A 55 -12.73 7.71 -3.36
CA ASP A 55 -12.26 7.79 -4.74
C ASP A 55 -10.81 8.29 -4.81
N THR A 56 -10.46 9.29 -4.01
CA THR A 56 -9.09 9.82 -3.92
C THR A 56 -8.12 8.75 -3.43
N LEU A 57 -8.53 7.92 -2.46
CA LEU A 57 -7.69 6.82 -1.97
C LEU A 57 -7.55 5.71 -3.00
N ALA A 58 -8.65 5.28 -3.62
CA ALA A 58 -8.63 4.28 -4.69
C ALA A 58 -7.78 4.73 -5.87
N TRP A 59 -7.81 6.02 -6.19
CA TRP A 59 -6.93 6.63 -7.19
C TRP A 59 -5.45 6.53 -6.80
N ILE A 60 -5.08 6.93 -5.59
CA ILE A 60 -3.69 6.82 -5.10
C ILE A 60 -3.18 5.37 -5.10
N GLU A 61 -4.05 4.39 -4.82
CA GLU A 61 -3.69 2.97 -4.87
C GLU A 61 -3.20 2.52 -6.26
N THR A 62 -3.61 3.20 -7.33
CA THR A 62 -3.20 2.88 -8.70
C THR A 62 -1.77 3.31 -9.05
N PHE A 63 -1.16 4.20 -8.26
CA PHE A 63 0.13 4.81 -8.60
C PHE A 63 1.29 3.81 -8.56
N ALA A 64 2.19 3.91 -9.53
CA ALA A 64 3.44 3.18 -9.62
C ALA A 64 4.55 3.81 -8.77
N ALA A 65 5.64 3.07 -8.53
CA ALA A 65 6.75 3.54 -7.68
C ALA A 65 7.55 4.71 -8.28
N ASP A 66 7.51 4.90 -9.60
CA ASP A 66 8.18 5.97 -10.34
C ASP A 66 7.29 7.17 -10.63
N ASP A 67 6.05 7.15 -10.14
CA ASP A 67 5.11 8.24 -10.32
C ASP A 67 5.47 9.50 -9.52
N VAL A 68 4.93 10.63 -9.98
CA VAL A 68 5.08 11.94 -9.34
C VAL A 68 3.70 12.55 -9.19
N LEU A 69 3.34 12.87 -7.94
CA LEU A 69 2.11 13.58 -7.62
C LEU A 69 2.38 15.08 -7.43
N VAL A 70 1.62 15.93 -8.10
CA VAL A 70 1.48 17.34 -7.76
C VAL A 70 0.13 17.55 -7.05
N ASP A 71 0.14 17.96 -5.78
CA ASP A 71 -1.03 18.17 -4.93
C ASP A 71 -1.29 19.68 -4.77
N ILE A 72 -2.26 20.21 -5.50
CA ILE A 72 -2.64 21.63 -5.51
C ILE A 72 -3.83 21.84 -4.59
N GLY A 73 -3.63 22.65 -3.54
CA GLY A 73 -4.58 22.74 -2.42
C GLY A 73 -4.36 21.62 -1.41
N ALA A 74 -3.09 21.37 -1.05
CA ALA A 74 -2.72 20.23 -0.22
C ALA A 74 -3.29 20.30 1.22
N ASN A 75 -3.74 21.48 1.68
CA ASN A 75 -4.25 21.73 3.02
C ASN A 75 -3.22 21.24 4.07
N VAL A 76 -3.64 20.47 5.07
CA VAL A 76 -2.75 19.84 6.07
C VAL A 76 -2.02 18.59 5.56
N GLY A 77 -2.10 18.27 4.26
CA GLY A 77 -1.33 17.21 3.62
C GLY A 77 -1.92 15.81 3.70
N MET A 78 -3.23 15.67 3.88
CA MET A 78 -3.88 14.35 4.02
C MET A 78 -3.49 13.38 2.89
N TYR A 79 -3.51 13.84 1.65
CA TYR A 79 -3.20 12.99 0.48
C TYR A 79 -1.72 13.01 0.10
N SER A 80 -1.05 14.15 0.28
CA SER A 80 0.41 14.26 0.10
C SER A 80 1.17 13.25 0.98
N ILE A 81 0.84 13.19 2.28
CA ILE A 81 1.47 12.26 3.22
C ILE A 81 1.10 10.82 2.88
N TRP A 82 -0.17 10.56 2.60
CA TRP A 82 -0.64 9.21 2.28
C TRP A 82 0.02 8.65 1.02
N ALA A 83 0.07 9.41 -0.07
CA ALA A 83 0.67 8.99 -1.32
C ALA A 83 2.18 8.69 -1.16
N ALA A 84 2.93 9.58 -0.52
CA ALA A 84 4.35 9.34 -0.26
C ALA A 84 4.57 8.13 0.66
N ALA A 85 3.81 8.03 1.76
CA ALA A 85 4.00 6.99 2.75
C ALA A 85 3.62 5.58 2.26
N THR A 86 2.58 5.46 1.44
CA THR A 86 2.05 4.18 0.96
C THR A 86 2.58 3.76 -0.41
N ARG A 87 2.93 4.72 -1.27
CA ARG A 87 3.42 4.44 -2.62
C ARG A 87 4.92 4.65 -2.77
N GLY A 88 5.56 5.34 -1.82
CA GLY A 88 6.98 5.68 -1.89
C GLY A 88 7.32 6.69 -2.99
N ILE A 89 6.31 7.39 -3.53
CA ILE A 89 6.46 8.30 -4.67
C ILE A 89 6.90 9.70 -4.24
N ARG A 90 7.40 10.47 -5.22
CA ARG A 90 7.68 11.89 -5.02
C ARG A 90 6.38 12.70 -5.06
N VAL A 91 6.24 13.64 -4.12
CA VAL A 91 5.09 14.55 -4.05
C VAL A 91 5.56 16.01 -4.03
N ILE A 92 4.88 16.85 -4.80
CA ILE A 92 5.05 18.29 -4.78
C ILE A 92 3.73 18.91 -4.34
N SER A 93 3.73 19.57 -3.18
CA SER A 93 2.52 20.08 -2.55
C SER A 93 2.48 21.61 -2.60
N PHE A 94 1.37 22.17 -3.03
CA PHE A 94 1.11 23.61 -3.03
C PHE A 94 -0.03 23.92 -2.06
N GLU A 95 0.27 24.70 -1.02
CA GLU A 95 -0.71 25.14 -0.02
C GLU A 95 -0.41 26.58 0.40
N PRO A 96 -1.26 27.56 0.01
CA PRO A 96 -1.01 28.97 0.30
C PRO A 96 -1.42 29.41 1.71
N GLU A 97 -2.38 28.75 2.39
CA GLU A 97 -2.84 29.21 3.70
C GLU A 97 -1.77 28.96 4.76
N SER A 98 -1.43 30.01 5.50
CA SER A 98 -0.25 30.00 6.38
C SER A 98 -0.29 28.95 7.49
N GLN A 99 -1.45 28.65 8.08
CA GLN A 99 -1.58 27.65 9.15
C GLN A 99 -1.60 26.22 8.60
N ASN A 100 -2.28 25.99 7.48
CA ASN A 100 -2.32 24.72 6.77
C ASN A 100 -0.92 24.36 6.26
N TYR A 101 -0.21 25.31 5.64
CA TYR A 101 1.17 25.12 5.20
C TYR A 101 2.10 24.76 6.37
N ALA A 102 1.96 25.43 7.52
CA ALA A 102 2.74 25.10 8.71
C ALA A 102 2.45 23.67 9.20
N LEU A 103 1.17 23.26 9.24
CA LEU A 103 0.77 21.90 9.61
C LEU A 103 1.21 20.85 8.59
N LEU A 104 1.13 21.14 7.28
CA LEU A 104 1.65 20.28 6.22
C LEU A 104 3.14 19.97 6.46
N ASN A 105 3.95 20.99 6.73
CA ASN A 105 5.38 20.81 7.04
C ASN A 105 5.61 19.99 8.31
N GLN A 106 4.81 20.21 9.36
CA GLN A 106 4.88 19.38 10.57
C GLN A 106 4.54 17.91 10.26
N ASN A 107 3.51 17.67 9.46
CA ASN A 107 3.09 16.33 9.05
C ASN A 107 4.17 15.66 8.20
N ILE A 108 4.81 16.37 7.26
CA ILE A 108 5.94 15.85 6.49
C ILE A 108 7.08 15.44 7.44
N PHE A 109 7.42 16.29 8.40
CA PHE A 109 8.51 16.06 9.35
C PHE A 109 8.26 14.82 10.25
N ILE A 110 7.09 14.69 10.88
CA ILE A 110 6.83 13.59 11.82
C ILE A 110 6.69 12.22 11.16
N ASN A 111 6.48 12.18 9.84
CA ASN A 111 6.49 10.96 9.04
C ASN A 111 7.86 10.65 8.41
N GLY A 112 8.84 11.55 8.53
CA GLY A 112 10.17 11.36 7.93
C GLY A 112 10.17 11.45 6.41
N LEU A 113 9.24 12.20 5.81
CA LEU A 113 9.00 12.25 4.37
C LEU A 113 9.67 13.45 3.68
N SER A 114 10.60 14.14 4.34
CA SER A 114 11.21 15.39 3.84
C SER A 114 11.97 15.24 2.53
N GLU A 115 12.49 14.04 2.22
CA GLU A 115 13.17 13.76 0.94
C GLU A 115 12.18 13.45 -0.20
N GLN A 116 10.96 13.04 0.14
CA GLN A 116 9.93 12.61 -0.82
C GLN A 116 8.94 13.72 -1.14
N ILE A 117 8.66 14.60 -0.17
CA ILE A 117 7.65 15.66 -0.29
C ILE A 117 8.32 17.03 -0.26
N SER A 118 8.13 17.81 -1.34
CA SER A 118 8.48 19.23 -1.39
C SER A 118 7.21 20.08 -1.30
N ALA A 119 7.07 20.86 -0.23
CA ALA A 119 5.91 21.74 -0.03
C ALA A 119 6.26 23.22 -0.31
N TYR A 120 5.35 23.94 -0.97
CA TYR A 120 5.50 25.35 -1.30
C TYR A 120 4.31 26.17 -0.80
N CYS A 121 4.60 27.25 -0.07
CA CYS A 121 3.61 28.19 0.44
C CYS A 121 3.20 29.21 -0.64
N MET A 122 2.47 28.74 -1.64
CA MET A 122 2.02 29.52 -2.79
C MET A 122 0.79 28.91 -3.43
N ALA A 123 0.07 29.71 -4.22
CA ALA A 123 -1.06 29.24 -5.03
C ALA A 123 -0.59 28.89 -6.46
N ILE A 124 -1.35 28.01 -7.11
CA ILE A 124 -1.27 27.84 -8.57
C ILE A 124 -2.38 28.67 -9.20
N ALA A 125 -2.08 29.39 -10.28
CA ALA A 125 -3.03 30.27 -10.95
C ALA A 125 -2.69 30.44 -12.44
N GLU A 126 -3.56 31.11 -13.20
CA GLU A 126 -3.36 31.37 -14.64
C GLU A 126 -2.12 32.25 -14.91
N LYS A 127 -1.75 33.14 -13.99
CA LYS A 127 -0.66 34.13 -14.18
C LYS A 127 0.18 34.26 -12.93
N ALA A 128 1.47 34.53 -13.13
CA ALA A 128 2.38 34.81 -12.03
C ALA A 128 2.13 36.19 -11.43
N GLY A 129 2.12 36.28 -10.10
CA GLY A 129 1.89 37.56 -9.42
C GLY A 129 1.69 37.46 -7.92
N PHE A 130 1.78 38.62 -7.26
CA PHE A 130 1.38 38.77 -5.87
C PHE A 130 -0.04 39.30 -5.78
N ASP A 131 -0.86 38.67 -4.95
CA ASP A 131 -2.18 39.18 -4.61
C ASP A 131 -2.60 38.78 -3.18
N LYS A 132 -3.86 39.02 -2.85
CA LYS A 132 -4.50 38.58 -1.63
C LYS A 132 -4.99 37.14 -1.75
N PHE A 133 -4.79 36.41 -0.67
CA PHE A 133 -5.46 35.14 -0.41
C PHE A 133 -6.49 35.39 0.68
N TYR A 134 -7.77 35.22 0.34
CA TYR A 134 -8.93 35.51 1.17
C TYR A 134 -9.38 34.24 1.90
N LEU A 135 -9.49 34.32 3.22
CA LEU A 135 -9.84 33.19 4.06
C LEU A 135 -11.26 33.36 4.59
N GLY A 136 -12.16 32.44 4.23
CA GLY A 136 -13.49 32.33 4.84
C GLY A 136 -13.45 31.88 6.30
N ARG A 137 -12.33 31.25 6.71
CA ARG A 137 -12.08 30.80 8.07
C ARG A 137 -10.59 30.89 8.40
N PHE A 138 -10.23 31.57 9.47
CA PHE A 138 -8.83 31.63 9.92
C PHE A 138 -8.61 30.62 11.05
N GLU A 139 -8.55 29.34 10.70
CA GLU A 139 -8.29 28.22 11.62
C GLU A 139 -7.52 27.12 10.88
N ALA A 140 -6.52 26.52 11.54
CA ALA A 140 -5.75 25.42 10.98
C ALA A 140 -6.62 24.21 10.59
N GLY A 141 -6.38 23.66 9.40
CA GLY A 141 -7.24 22.65 8.75
C GLY A 141 -8.49 23.24 8.08
N GLY A 142 -8.64 24.57 8.06
CA GLY A 142 -9.74 25.28 7.39
C GLY A 142 -9.72 25.12 5.87
N SER A 143 -10.84 25.47 5.25
CA SER A 143 -11.06 25.54 3.80
C SER A 143 -12.00 26.72 3.49
N CYS A 144 -12.54 26.77 2.27
CA CYS A 144 -13.25 27.91 1.69
C CYS A 144 -12.32 29.13 1.62
N HIS A 145 -11.22 29.02 0.88
CA HIS A 145 -10.24 30.07 0.67
C HIS A 145 -10.04 30.35 -0.82
N ALA A 146 -9.78 31.60 -1.20
CA ALA A 146 -9.66 31.98 -2.61
C ALA A 146 -8.51 32.96 -2.85
N PHE A 147 -7.80 32.77 -3.97
CA PHE A 147 -6.71 33.65 -4.41
C PHE A 147 -7.24 34.72 -5.37
N GLY A 148 -6.83 35.98 -5.19
CA GLY A 148 -7.15 37.11 -6.07
C GLY A 148 -8.60 37.62 -5.98
N GLU A 149 -9.55 36.73 -5.73
CA GLU A 149 -10.98 37.06 -5.66
C GLU A 149 -11.60 36.58 -4.34
N ALA A 150 -12.44 37.41 -3.72
CA ALA A 150 -13.11 37.09 -2.46
C ALA A 150 -14.41 36.31 -2.71
N VAL A 151 -14.28 35.11 -3.26
CA VAL A 151 -15.40 34.21 -3.61
C VAL A 151 -15.37 32.91 -2.81
N ASP A 152 -16.54 32.30 -2.65
CA ASP A 152 -16.69 30.99 -2.00
C ASP A 152 -16.64 29.85 -3.05
N PRO A 153 -16.70 28.57 -2.63
CA PRO A 153 -16.69 27.42 -3.55
C PRO A 153 -17.87 27.35 -4.55
N ASN A 154 -18.86 28.25 -4.44
CA ASN A 154 -19.94 28.41 -5.41
C ASN A 154 -19.78 29.68 -6.27
N LEU A 155 -18.59 30.28 -6.26
CA LEU A 155 -18.25 31.55 -6.91
C LEU A 155 -19.14 32.73 -6.48
N ALA A 156 -19.76 32.62 -5.30
CA ALA A 156 -20.52 33.72 -4.71
C ALA A 156 -19.61 34.58 -3.82
N PRO A 157 -19.92 35.88 -3.61
CA PRO A 157 -19.15 36.72 -2.70
C PRO A 157 -19.03 36.10 -1.31
N MET A 158 -17.81 35.90 -0.83
CA MET A 158 -17.56 35.26 0.47
C MET A 158 -17.50 36.27 1.62
N LYS A 159 -17.78 35.78 2.83
CA LYS A 159 -17.43 36.52 4.06
C LYS A 159 -15.97 36.30 4.41
N VAL A 160 -15.12 37.26 4.07
CA VAL A 160 -13.70 37.24 4.42
C VAL A 160 -13.50 37.46 5.92
N GLN A 161 -12.90 36.49 6.61
CA GLN A 161 -12.47 36.64 8.01
C GLN A 161 -11.05 37.21 8.13
N PHE A 162 -10.17 36.81 7.20
CA PHE A 162 -8.80 37.26 7.14
C PHE A 162 -8.31 37.29 5.69
N SER A 163 -7.27 38.07 5.42
CA SER A 163 -6.58 38.04 4.12
C SER A 163 -5.07 38.10 4.33
N GLN A 164 -4.32 37.22 3.66
CA GLN A 164 -2.86 37.22 3.64
C GLN A 164 -2.33 37.61 2.26
N GLY A 165 -1.06 38.01 2.17
CA GLY A 165 -0.38 38.09 0.88
C GLY A 165 -0.03 36.69 0.40
N CYS A 166 -0.12 36.45 -0.90
CA CYS A 166 0.24 35.19 -1.53
C CYS A 166 0.89 35.47 -2.89
N PHE A 167 1.93 34.69 -3.20
CA PHE A 167 2.44 34.61 -4.57
C PHE A 167 1.74 33.44 -5.26
N ALA A 168 1.37 33.64 -6.52
CA ALA A 168 0.88 32.57 -7.37
C ALA A 168 1.70 32.49 -8.66
N ALA A 169 1.73 31.31 -9.27
CA ALA A 169 2.33 31.09 -10.59
C ALA A 169 1.58 29.99 -11.38
N PRO A 170 1.68 29.99 -12.72
CA PRO A 170 1.27 28.87 -13.54
C PRO A 170 2.13 27.64 -13.24
N LEU A 171 1.52 26.45 -13.26
CA LEU A 171 2.27 25.21 -13.06
C LEU A 171 3.28 24.98 -14.18
N ASP A 172 2.93 25.37 -15.42
CA ASP A 172 3.83 25.28 -16.57
C ASP A 172 5.13 26.06 -16.33
N GLU A 173 5.05 27.28 -15.78
CA GLU A 173 6.24 28.10 -15.47
C GLU A 173 7.11 27.45 -14.38
N LEU A 174 6.49 26.79 -13.38
CA LEU A 174 7.22 26.10 -12.32
C LEU A 174 7.95 24.85 -12.83
N ILE A 175 7.36 24.13 -13.79
CA ILE A 175 8.00 22.99 -14.47
C ILE A 175 9.16 23.49 -15.33
N GLU A 176 8.96 24.54 -16.13
CA GLU A 176 10.01 25.13 -16.96
C GLU A 176 11.19 25.65 -16.12
N ALA A 177 10.91 26.26 -14.97
CA ALA A 177 11.91 26.72 -14.02
C ALA A 177 12.61 25.59 -13.24
N GLY A 178 12.17 24.33 -13.39
CA GLY A 178 12.73 23.17 -12.69
C GLY A 178 12.38 23.11 -11.19
N VAL A 179 11.36 23.85 -10.75
CA VAL A 179 10.83 23.77 -9.38
C VAL A 179 10.13 22.44 -9.17
N THR A 180 9.42 21.97 -10.19
CA THR A 180 8.73 20.67 -10.18
C THR A 180 9.17 19.84 -11.38
N PRO A 181 9.39 18.52 -11.23
CA PRO A 181 9.49 17.65 -12.40
C PRO A 181 8.11 17.53 -13.08
N PRO A 182 8.06 17.16 -14.38
CA PRO A 182 6.79 16.86 -15.04
C PRO A 182 6.00 15.81 -14.24
N PRO A 183 4.77 16.10 -13.79
CA PRO A 183 3.98 15.18 -12.99
C PRO A 183 3.43 14.03 -13.84
N THR A 184 3.21 12.88 -13.21
CA THR A 184 2.39 11.80 -13.78
C THR A 184 0.95 11.87 -13.28
N HIS A 185 0.73 12.45 -12.10
CA HIS A 185 -0.58 12.67 -11.50
C HIS A 185 -0.70 14.08 -10.92
N ILE A 186 -1.87 14.71 -11.06
CA ILE A 186 -2.18 16.02 -10.46
C ILE A 186 -3.47 15.93 -9.66
N LYS A 187 -3.50 16.47 -8.45
CA LYS A 187 -4.72 16.74 -7.67
C LYS A 187 -4.97 18.25 -7.62
N ILE A 188 -6.22 18.65 -7.83
CA ILE A 188 -6.68 20.06 -7.77
C ILE A 188 -7.92 20.15 -6.90
N ASP A 189 -7.82 20.90 -5.82
CA ASP A 189 -8.86 21.06 -4.80
C ASP A 189 -8.67 22.44 -4.13
N VAL A 190 -9.17 23.50 -4.79
CA VAL A 190 -8.82 24.90 -4.48
C VAL A 190 -10.05 25.78 -4.27
N ASP A 191 -11.12 25.19 -3.72
CA ASP A 191 -12.33 25.88 -3.24
C ASP A 191 -12.99 26.79 -4.32
N GLY A 192 -13.15 26.30 -5.55
CA GLY A 192 -13.95 26.93 -6.62
C GLY A 192 -13.16 27.57 -7.77
N LEU A 193 -11.86 27.77 -7.61
CA LEU A 193 -10.99 28.36 -8.65
C LEU A 193 -10.25 27.30 -9.49
N GLU A 194 -10.78 26.07 -9.57
CA GLU A 194 -10.18 24.95 -10.31
C GLU A 194 -9.97 25.30 -11.78
N HIS A 195 -10.90 26.06 -12.38
CA HIS A 195 -10.81 26.50 -13.78
C HIS A 195 -9.62 27.44 -14.02
N ALA A 196 -9.28 28.31 -13.06
CA ALA A 196 -8.13 29.20 -13.14
C ALA A 196 -6.80 28.44 -12.98
N VAL A 197 -6.79 27.40 -12.15
CA VAL A 197 -5.64 26.48 -12.00
C VAL A 197 -5.41 25.71 -13.31
N ILE A 198 -6.46 25.14 -13.91
CA ILE A 198 -6.41 24.43 -15.19
C ILE A 198 -5.86 25.33 -16.31
N ALA A 199 -6.29 26.59 -16.37
CA ALA A 199 -5.79 27.55 -17.35
C ALA A 199 -4.28 27.82 -17.24
N GLY A 200 -3.70 27.71 -16.03
CA GLY A 200 -2.27 27.87 -15.76
C GLY A 200 -1.40 26.63 -16.00
N MET A 201 -1.96 25.55 -16.57
CA MET A 201 -1.24 24.29 -16.79
C MET A 201 -1.51 23.65 -18.15
N ALA A 202 -1.87 24.46 -19.16
CA ALA A 202 -2.25 23.96 -20.49
C ALA A 202 -1.15 23.11 -21.14
N GLY A 203 0.13 23.48 -21.00
CA GLY A 203 1.26 22.70 -21.49
C GLY A 203 1.40 21.37 -20.74
N THR A 204 1.28 21.40 -19.42
CA THR A 204 1.31 20.22 -18.56
C THR A 204 0.19 19.24 -18.90
N LEU A 205 -1.02 19.74 -19.19
CA LEU A 205 -2.17 18.92 -19.58
C LEU A 205 -1.97 18.19 -20.92
N HIS A 206 -1.07 18.66 -21.78
CA HIS A 206 -0.69 17.99 -23.03
C HIS A 206 0.59 17.15 -22.88
N HIS A 207 1.22 17.15 -21.71
CA HIS A 207 2.48 16.44 -21.51
C HIS A 207 2.23 14.91 -21.53
N PRO A 208 3.02 14.13 -22.29
CA PRO A 208 2.78 12.69 -22.47
C PRO A 208 2.98 11.86 -21.20
N ALA A 209 3.74 12.36 -20.22
CA ALA A 209 3.91 11.68 -18.93
C ALA A 209 2.70 11.81 -18.01
N LEU A 210 1.80 12.78 -18.24
CA LEU A 210 0.63 13.01 -17.39
C LEU A 210 -0.44 11.95 -17.67
N LYS A 211 -0.58 11.02 -16.73
CA LYS A 211 -1.48 9.86 -16.79
C LYS A 211 -2.88 10.21 -16.30
N SER A 212 -3.00 11.00 -15.23
CA SER A 212 -4.32 11.37 -14.71
C SER A 212 -4.34 12.71 -13.94
N VAL A 213 -5.53 13.29 -13.83
CA VAL A 213 -5.79 14.51 -13.06
C VAL A 213 -7.06 14.31 -12.23
N LEU A 214 -7.02 14.59 -10.93
CA LEU A 214 -8.19 14.64 -10.06
C LEU A 214 -8.56 16.10 -9.81
N VAL A 215 -9.82 16.47 -10.04
CA VAL A 215 -10.33 17.83 -9.83
C VAL A 215 -11.61 17.81 -9.01
N GLU A 216 -11.74 18.66 -7.99
CA GLU A 216 -13.02 18.88 -7.32
C GLU A 216 -13.97 19.70 -8.22
N ILE A 217 -15.02 19.05 -8.73
CA ILE A 217 -15.96 19.65 -9.70
C ILE A 217 -17.30 19.89 -9.02
N ASN A 218 -17.69 21.16 -8.91
CA ASN A 218 -19.07 21.57 -8.63
C ASN A 218 -19.88 21.60 -9.93
N GLY A 219 -20.73 20.59 -10.12
CA GLY A 219 -21.56 20.43 -11.31
C GLY A 219 -22.60 21.54 -11.52
N ASN A 220 -22.80 22.44 -10.56
CA ASN A 220 -23.69 23.60 -10.70
C ASN A 220 -22.98 24.84 -11.29
N LEU A 221 -21.65 24.83 -11.44
CA LEU A 221 -20.87 25.95 -11.97
C LEU A 221 -20.57 25.76 -13.45
N ALA A 222 -20.82 26.80 -14.25
CA ALA A 222 -20.55 26.76 -15.69
C ALA A 222 -19.05 26.61 -15.98
N GLU A 223 -18.23 27.23 -15.14
CA GLU A 223 -16.77 27.20 -15.16
C GLU A 223 -16.25 25.77 -15.00
N HIS A 224 -16.83 24.97 -14.08
CA HIS A 224 -16.38 23.60 -13.84
C HIS A 224 -16.95 22.63 -14.88
N GLN A 225 -18.14 22.89 -15.41
CA GLN A 225 -18.67 22.15 -16.57
C GLN A 225 -17.80 22.37 -17.83
N ALA A 226 -17.21 23.55 -17.98
CA ALA A 226 -16.25 23.82 -19.04
C ALA A 226 -14.95 23.00 -18.87
N ILE A 227 -14.50 22.72 -17.63
CA ILE A 227 -13.36 21.82 -17.38
C ILE A 227 -13.65 20.42 -17.93
N LEU A 228 -14.83 19.85 -17.64
CA LEU A 228 -15.22 18.52 -18.15
C LEU A 228 -15.15 18.47 -19.69
N THR A 229 -15.67 19.51 -20.34
CA THR A 229 -15.66 19.62 -21.81
C THR A 229 -14.23 19.73 -22.35
N HIS A 230 -13.43 20.62 -21.76
CA HIS A 230 -12.05 20.86 -22.18
C HIS A 230 -11.16 19.62 -22.02
N MET A 231 -11.25 18.94 -20.86
CA MET A 231 -10.49 17.73 -20.59
C MET A 231 -10.82 16.62 -21.59
N ALA A 232 -12.09 16.47 -21.96
CA ALA A 232 -12.51 15.51 -23.00
C ALA A 232 -11.95 15.87 -24.39
N GLU A 233 -11.96 17.15 -24.76
CA GLU A 233 -11.42 17.63 -26.04
C GLU A 233 -9.92 17.35 -26.21
N ILE A 234 -9.16 17.38 -25.11
CA ILE A 234 -7.71 17.09 -25.10
C ILE A 234 -7.40 15.60 -24.80
N GLY A 235 -8.41 14.73 -24.88
CA GLY A 235 -8.25 13.29 -24.85
C GLY A 235 -8.17 12.66 -23.45
N PHE A 236 -8.71 13.31 -22.42
CA PHE A 236 -8.96 12.65 -21.15
C PHE A 236 -10.33 11.96 -21.11
N HIS A 237 -10.41 10.86 -20.38
CA HIS A 237 -11.58 10.05 -20.15
C HIS A 237 -11.95 10.07 -18.66
N VAL A 238 -13.25 9.98 -18.36
CA VAL A 238 -13.76 9.88 -16.98
C VAL A 238 -14.59 8.62 -16.84
N ASP A 239 -14.58 8.02 -15.65
CA ASP A 239 -15.54 6.97 -15.30
C ASP A 239 -16.81 7.62 -14.75
N ASP A 240 -17.93 7.44 -15.46
CA ASP A 240 -19.22 8.04 -15.08
C ASP A 240 -19.78 7.49 -13.75
N ARG A 241 -19.44 6.24 -13.38
CA ARG A 241 -19.86 5.63 -12.11
C ARG A 241 -19.10 6.26 -10.95
N GLN A 242 -17.77 6.40 -11.08
CA GLN A 242 -16.92 7.09 -10.10
C GLN A 242 -17.40 8.53 -9.91
N ARG A 243 -17.56 9.27 -11.02
CA ARG A 243 -18.05 10.64 -10.97
C ARG A 243 -19.40 10.74 -10.25
N ALA A 244 -20.37 9.91 -10.63
CA ALA A 244 -21.70 9.93 -9.99
C ALA A 244 -21.65 9.59 -8.50
N ALA A 245 -20.78 8.64 -8.10
CA ALA A 245 -20.60 8.24 -6.71
C ALA A 245 -19.91 9.33 -5.85
N SER A 246 -19.08 10.18 -6.46
CA SER A 246 -18.36 11.25 -5.76
C SER A 246 -19.21 12.48 -5.43
N LEU A 247 -20.33 12.68 -6.14
CA LEU A 247 -21.15 13.89 -5.99
C LEU A 247 -21.87 13.92 -4.64
N GLN A 248 -21.66 15.01 -3.89
CA GLN A 248 -22.42 15.28 -2.68
C GLN A 248 -23.89 15.57 -3.04
N THR A 249 -24.81 14.86 -2.39
CA THR A 249 -26.25 14.95 -2.68
C THR A 249 -26.97 16.00 -1.83
N GLU A 250 -26.36 16.44 -0.73
CA GLU A 250 -26.93 17.34 0.26
C GLU A 250 -25.88 18.34 0.79
N GLY A 251 -26.33 19.38 1.51
CA GLY A 251 -25.45 20.33 2.19
C GLY A 251 -24.91 21.47 1.30
N PHE A 252 -23.96 22.22 1.85
CA PHE A 252 -23.37 23.42 1.22
C PHE A 252 -22.60 23.11 -0.07
N PHE A 253 -22.05 21.90 -0.17
CA PHE A 253 -21.27 21.42 -1.31
C PHE A 253 -22.09 20.51 -2.24
N LYS A 254 -23.44 20.58 -2.17
CA LYS A 254 -24.31 19.77 -3.03
C LYS A 254 -23.96 19.96 -4.50
N GLY A 255 -23.70 18.85 -5.20
CA GLY A 255 -23.28 18.84 -6.60
C GLY A 255 -21.78 18.97 -6.82
N ALA A 256 -20.98 19.14 -5.76
CA ALA A 256 -19.52 19.02 -5.81
C ALA A 256 -19.06 17.58 -5.54
N GLY A 257 -17.97 17.17 -6.19
CA GLY A 257 -17.33 15.87 -5.99
C GLY A 257 -16.01 15.78 -6.74
N ASN A 258 -15.18 14.79 -6.38
CA ASN A 258 -13.89 14.59 -7.02
C ASN A 258 -14.08 13.83 -8.33
N VAL A 259 -13.62 14.40 -9.44
CA VAL A 259 -13.66 13.76 -10.76
C VAL A 259 -12.25 13.43 -11.20
N ILE A 260 -12.02 12.17 -11.57
CA ILE A 260 -10.72 11.69 -12.00
C ILE A 260 -10.72 11.53 -13.53
N PHE A 261 -9.84 12.29 -14.17
CA PHE A 261 -9.58 12.29 -15.59
C PHE A 261 -8.37 11.41 -15.89
N TRP A 262 -8.51 10.44 -16.79
CA TRP A 262 -7.47 9.51 -17.21
C TRP A 262 -7.09 9.72 -18.66
N ARG A 263 -5.79 9.62 -18.98
CA ARG A 263 -5.35 9.64 -20.37
C ARG A 263 -5.80 8.41 -21.13
N GLU A 264 -5.76 7.25 -20.49
CA GLU A 264 -6.17 5.96 -21.05
C GLU A 264 -7.54 5.56 -20.50
N ALA A 265 -8.49 5.28 -21.40
CA ALA A 265 -9.85 4.89 -21.00
C ALA A 265 -9.87 3.60 -20.16
N ALA A 266 -8.96 2.66 -20.43
CA ALA A 266 -8.86 1.40 -19.68
C ALA A 266 -8.49 1.63 -18.20
N ASP A 267 -7.70 2.67 -17.89
CA ASP A 267 -7.37 3.01 -16.50
C ASP A 267 -8.58 3.60 -15.77
N ALA A 268 -9.43 4.36 -16.47
CA ALA A 268 -10.71 4.83 -15.93
C ALA A 268 -11.65 3.66 -15.59
N GLU A 269 -11.80 2.70 -16.51
CA GLU A 269 -12.60 1.49 -16.29
C GLU A 269 -12.06 0.66 -15.11
N ARG A 270 -10.74 0.53 -15.02
CA ARG A 270 -10.06 -0.17 -13.93
C ARG A 270 -10.36 0.46 -12.58
N LEU A 271 -10.32 1.79 -12.47
CA LEU A 271 -10.72 2.50 -11.26
C LEU A 271 -12.20 2.24 -10.93
N GLY A 272 -13.07 2.27 -11.93
CA GLY A 272 -14.49 1.93 -11.79
C GLY A 272 -14.71 0.54 -11.17
N ALA A 273 -13.93 -0.45 -11.61
CA ALA A 273 -13.95 -1.80 -11.05
C ALA A 273 -13.51 -1.81 -9.56
N ILE A 274 -12.40 -1.13 -9.22
CA ILE A 274 -11.92 -1.02 -7.82
C ILE A 274 -13.01 -0.44 -6.92
N LEU A 275 -13.66 0.64 -7.35
CA LEU A 275 -14.69 1.32 -6.57
C LEU A 275 -15.98 0.50 -6.44
N ALA A 276 -16.30 -0.32 -7.44
CA ALA A 276 -17.39 -1.29 -7.40
C ALA A 276 -17.09 -2.52 -6.52
N GLY A 277 -15.85 -2.67 -6.04
CA GLY A 277 -15.40 -3.86 -5.33
C GLY A 277 -15.21 -5.08 -6.24
N GLU A 278 -15.11 -4.85 -7.55
CA GLU A 278 -14.80 -5.85 -8.57
C GLU A 278 -13.27 -6.02 -8.63
N GLU A 279 -12.78 -7.23 -8.96
CA GLU A 279 -11.33 -7.42 -9.10
C GLU A 279 -10.80 -6.59 -10.30
N PRO A 280 -9.83 -5.68 -10.08
CA PRO A 280 -9.31 -4.88 -11.17
C PRO A 280 -8.47 -5.74 -12.12
N ALA A 281 -8.60 -5.49 -13.43
CA ALA A 281 -7.65 -5.98 -14.41
C ALA A 281 -6.21 -5.59 -14.01
N ALA A 282 -5.22 -6.41 -14.35
CA ALA A 282 -3.82 -6.17 -14.04
C ALA A 282 -3.36 -4.76 -14.50
N PRO A 283 -2.45 -4.08 -13.76
CA PRO A 283 -1.95 -2.77 -14.18
C PRO A 283 -1.32 -2.81 -15.58
N ALA A 284 -1.48 -1.73 -16.34
CA ALA A 284 -0.66 -1.49 -17.52
C ALA A 284 0.82 -1.46 -17.11
N GLN A 285 1.65 -2.19 -17.87
CA GLN A 285 3.05 -2.51 -17.57
C GLN A 285 3.89 -1.29 -17.17
N ILE A 286 4.53 -1.37 -16.00
CA ILE A 286 5.62 -0.47 -15.57
C ILE A 286 6.94 -1.02 -16.13
N SER A 287 7.80 -0.12 -16.63
CA SER A 287 9.04 -0.46 -17.34
C SER A 287 10.05 -1.24 -16.47
N PRO A 288 10.69 -2.31 -17.00
CA PRO A 288 11.47 -3.26 -16.21
C PRO A 288 12.94 -2.85 -16.12
N ALA A 289 13.38 -2.35 -14.97
CA ALA A 289 14.80 -2.26 -14.60
C ALA A 289 15.12 -3.20 -13.42
N GLY A 290 14.71 -4.46 -13.53
CA GLY A 290 15.23 -5.58 -12.75
C GLY A 290 15.85 -6.61 -13.70
N PRO A 291 16.71 -7.53 -13.23
CA PRO A 291 17.27 -8.57 -14.07
C PRO A 291 16.15 -9.33 -14.80
N LYS A 292 16.25 -9.40 -16.13
CA LYS A 292 15.31 -10.13 -16.98
C LYS A 292 15.59 -11.62 -16.86
N VAL A 293 14.57 -12.39 -16.51
CA VAL A 293 14.59 -13.86 -16.51
C VAL A 293 13.70 -14.32 -17.66
N ALA A 294 14.27 -15.00 -18.66
CA ALA A 294 13.53 -15.55 -19.80
C ALA A 294 12.63 -14.58 -20.59
N GLY A 295 12.87 -13.25 -20.50
CA GLY A 295 12.10 -12.24 -21.21
C GLY A 295 11.04 -11.50 -20.37
N LEU A 296 10.79 -11.94 -19.13
CA LEU A 296 9.99 -11.21 -18.14
C LEU A 296 10.90 -10.70 -17.01
N SER A 297 10.62 -9.51 -16.51
CA SER A 297 11.20 -9.04 -15.24
C SER A 297 10.56 -9.76 -14.05
N ALA A 298 11.26 -9.81 -12.91
CA ALA A 298 10.70 -10.32 -11.67
C ALA A 298 9.38 -9.63 -11.30
N VAL A 299 9.21 -8.36 -11.67
CA VAL A 299 7.97 -7.59 -11.48
C VAL A 299 6.82 -8.13 -12.34
N GLU A 300 7.04 -8.32 -13.64
CA GLU A 300 6.01 -8.85 -14.55
C GLU A 300 5.58 -10.27 -14.16
N ALA A 301 6.54 -11.11 -13.79
CA ALA A 301 6.23 -12.46 -13.30
C ALA A 301 5.39 -12.40 -12.02
N PHE A 302 5.63 -11.41 -11.17
CA PHE A 302 4.96 -11.30 -9.88
C PHE A 302 3.57 -10.67 -9.96
N GLU A 303 3.31 -9.81 -10.95
CA GLU A 303 1.93 -9.40 -11.29
C GLU A 303 1.07 -10.60 -11.67
N ALA A 304 1.60 -11.50 -12.52
CA ALA A 304 0.90 -12.73 -12.89
C ALA A 304 0.66 -13.64 -11.68
N VAL A 305 1.64 -13.76 -10.77
CA VAL A 305 1.47 -14.51 -9.51
C VAL A 305 0.33 -13.94 -8.67
N LYS A 306 0.29 -12.61 -8.48
CA LYS A 306 -0.79 -11.95 -7.73
C LYS A 306 -2.16 -12.20 -8.37
N ALA A 307 -2.25 -12.11 -9.70
CA ALA A 307 -3.48 -12.38 -10.45
C ALA A 307 -3.95 -13.84 -10.27
N ASN A 308 -3.03 -14.81 -10.41
CA ASN A 308 -3.35 -16.22 -10.24
C ASN A 308 -3.82 -16.55 -8.82
N ILE A 309 -3.27 -15.88 -7.80
CA ILE A 309 -3.71 -16.01 -6.40
C ILE A 309 -5.09 -15.37 -6.19
N ALA A 310 -5.34 -14.21 -6.81
CA ALA A 310 -6.62 -13.50 -6.73
C ALA A 310 -7.76 -14.38 -7.27
N GLU A 311 -7.55 -15.05 -8.41
CA GLU A 311 -8.53 -15.95 -9.02
C GLU A 311 -8.77 -17.27 -8.24
N ALA A 312 -7.85 -17.66 -7.34
CA ALA A 312 -7.95 -18.92 -6.62
C ALA A 312 -9.15 -18.92 -5.65
N PRO A 313 -10.17 -19.78 -5.80
CA PRO A 313 -11.35 -19.73 -4.96
C PRO A 313 -11.02 -20.06 -3.49
N VAL A 314 -11.68 -19.37 -2.56
CA VAL A 314 -11.54 -19.61 -1.12
C VAL A 314 -12.60 -20.61 -0.68
N ALA A 315 -12.15 -21.74 -0.14
CA ALA A 315 -12.98 -22.70 0.56
C ALA A 315 -12.99 -22.38 2.06
N LEU A 316 -14.17 -22.39 2.68
CA LEU A 316 -14.33 -22.09 4.12
C LEU A 316 -14.27 -23.34 5.00
N ASP A 317 -14.58 -24.50 4.43
CA ASP A 317 -14.59 -25.80 5.12
C ASP A 317 -13.40 -26.65 4.64
N PRO A 318 -12.67 -27.36 5.53
CA PRO A 318 -12.81 -27.41 6.99
C PRO A 318 -12.27 -26.16 7.72
N THR A 319 -11.53 -25.33 7.00
CA THR A 319 -10.95 -24.07 7.48
C THR A 319 -10.82 -23.11 6.29
N PRO A 320 -10.83 -21.79 6.48
CA PRO A 320 -10.64 -20.85 5.38
C PRO A 320 -9.28 -21.04 4.68
N HIS A 321 -9.29 -21.48 3.43
CA HIS A 321 -8.10 -21.76 2.64
C HIS A 321 -8.35 -21.59 1.14
N TRP A 322 -7.29 -21.51 0.36
CA TRP A 322 -7.33 -21.62 -1.09
C TRP A 322 -6.19 -22.51 -1.60
N TYR A 323 -6.43 -23.12 -2.77
CA TYR A 323 -5.44 -23.90 -3.49
C TYR A 323 -5.45 -23.46 -4.94
N ALA A 324 -4.26 -23.16 -5.47
CA ALA A 324 -4.08 -22.59 -6.79
C ALA A 324 -3.15 -23.47 -7.62
N ASN A 325 -3.51 -23.69 -8.88
CA ASN A 325 -2.67 -24.33 -9.88
C ASN A 325 -2.03 -23.25 -10.76
N GLU A 326 -0.86 -23.56 -11.33
CA GLU A 326 -0.13 -22.68 -12.24
C GLU A 326 0.14 -21.27 -11.67
N VAL A 327 0.49 -21.22 -10.38
CA VAL A 327 0.61 -19.96 -9.64
C VAL A 327 1.66 -19.04 -10.23
N PHE A 328 2.79 -19.57 -10.66
CA PHE A 328 3.84 -18.81 -11.33
C PHE A 328 3.72 -18.97 -12.85
N PRO A 329 4.11 -17.96 -13.64
CA PRO A 329 4.39 -18.16 -15.06
C PRO A 329 5.38 -19.32 -15.25
N ALA A 330 5.13 -20.19 -16.23
CA ALA A 330 5.87 -21.45 -16.40
C ALA A 330 7.40 -21.26 -16.46
N ASP A 331 7.87 -20.26 -17.20
CA ASP A 331 9.30 -19.97 -17.34
C ASP A 331 9.91 -19.47 -16.04
N PHE A 332 9.16 -18.65 -15.27
CA PHE A 332 9.61 -18.16 -13.97
C PHE A 332 9.66 -19.30 -12.94
N TYR A 333 8.67 -20.21 -12.95
CA TYR A 333 8.69 -21.41 -12.13
C TYR A 333 9.90 -22.29 -12.44
N ALA A 334 10.20 -22.49 -13.73
CA ALA A 334 11.36 -23.25 -14.16
C ALA A 334 12.67 -22.62 -13.64
N GLU A 335 12.78 -21.29 -13.63
CA GLU A 335 13.94 -20.60 -13.05
C GLU A 335 14.03 -20.78 -11.53
N LEU A 336 12.92 -20.64 -10.80
CA LEU A 336 12.87 -20.91 -9.35
C LEU A 336 13.35 -22.33 -9.03
N MET A 337 12.96 -23.30 -9.84
CA MET A 337 13.40 -24.69 -9.71
C MET A 337 14.89 -24.87 -10.04
N ALA A 338 15.38 -24.25 -11.11
CA ALA A 338 16.78 -24.31 -11.54
C ALA A 338 17.73 -23.63 -10.53
N ARG A 339 17.24 -22.59 -9.85
CA ARG A 339 17.98 -21.81 -8.84
C ARG A 339 17.69 -22.25 -7.40
N MET A 340 17.08 -23.42 -7.20
CA MET A 340 16.92 -23.97 -5.85
C MET A 340 18.31 -24.24 -5.23
N PRO A 341 18.67 -23.64 -4.08
CA PRO A 341 19.98 -23.83 -3.48
C PRO A 341 20.28 -25.27 -3.10
N GLU A 342 21.56 -25.62 -3.06
CA GLU A 342 22.02 -26.94 -2.61
C GLU A 342 21.62 -27.21 -1.14
N PRO A 343 21.29 -28.46 -0.77
CA PRO A 343 20.86 -28.80 0.59
C PRO A 343 21.80 -28.32 1.71
N SER A 344 23.12 -28.27 1.44
CA SER A 344 24.12 -27.80 2.41
C SER A 344 24.04 -26.30 2.74
N LYS A 345 23.22 -25.53 2.01
CA LYS A 345 23.02 -24.09 2.24
C LYS A 345 21.87 -23.81 3.21
N PHE A 346 21.07 -24.82 3.54
CA PHE A 346 19.98 -24.70 4.50
C PHE A 346 20.49 -24.90 5.92
N THR A 347 19.91 -24.15 6.86
CA THR A 347 20.15 -24.33 8.30
C THR A 347 19.04 -25.20 8.88
N SER A 348 19.35 -26.18 9.74
CA SER A 348 18.29 -26.93 10.43
C SER A 348 17.40 -25.99 11.24
N ILE A 349 16.09 -26.23 11.28
CA ILE A 349 15.14 -25.45 12.09
C ILE A 349 15.49 -25.43 13.59
N THR A 350 16.17 -26.46 14.09
CA THR A 350 16.66 -26.50 15.48
C THR A 350 17.83 -25.55 15.68
N ASP A 351 18.73 -25.45 14.70
CA ASP A 351 19.92 -24.59 14.75
C ASP A 351 19.53 -23.12 14.57
N MET A 352 18.38 -22.86 13.92
CA MET A 352 17.73 -21.53 13.91
C MET A 352 17.21 -21.12 15.30
N GLY A 353 17.12 -22.05 16.26
CA GLY A 353 16.57 -21.81 17.59
C GLY A 353 15.05 -21.67 17.60
N TRP A 354 14.35 -22.13 16.56
CA TRP A 354 12.89 -21.96 16.42
C TRP A 354 12.09 -23.07 17.11
N VAL A 355 12.73 -24.21 17.36
CA VAL A 355 12.19 -25.35 18.10
C VAL A 355 13.01 -25.52 19.38
N HIS A 356 12.34 -25.65 20.52
CA HIS A 356 12.97 -25.85 21.82
C HIS A 356 12.53 -27.20 22.41
N GLY A 357 13.48 -28.02 22.88
CA GLY A 357 13.21 -29.35 23.45
C GLY A 357 13.66 -30.51 22.55
N ASP A 358 13.11 -31.71 22.76
CA ASP A 358 13.41 -32.91 21.96
C ASP A 358 12.75 -32.79 20.57
N ALA A 359 13.50 -32.28 19.59
CA ALA A 359 13.01 -31.88 18.26
C ALA A 359 12.66 -33.04 17.30
N GLY A 360 12.42 -34.26 17.80
CA GLY A 360 11.99 -35.44 17.04
C GLY A 360 12.48 -35.50 15.58
N THR A 361 11.53 -35.62 14.64
CA THR A 361 11.79 -35.50 13.20
C THR A 361 11.79 -34.05 12.70
N GLU A 362 11.44 -33.08 13.55
CA GLU A 362 11.38 -31.66 13.17
C GLU A 362 12.77 -31.11 12.81
N SER A 363 13.81 -31.65 13.45
CA SER A 363 15.22 -31.37 13.13
C SER A 363 15.63 -31.68 11.68
N GLU A 364 14.83 -32.45 10.94
CA GLU A 364 15.12 -32.82 9.54
C GLU A 364 14.66 -31.74 8.53
N ARG A 365 14.05 -30.63 9.00
CA ARG A 365 13.70 -29.47 8.17
C ARG A 365 14.88 -28.50 8.06
N GLY A 366 15.33 -28.30 6.82
CA GLY A 366 16.21 -27.21 6.45
C GLY A 366 15.43 -25.93 6.14
N VAL A 367 15.94 -24.79 6.59
CA VAL A 367 15.41 -23.44 6.39
C VAL A 367 16.48 -22.57 5.74
N LEU A 368 16.09 -21.83 4.70
CA LEU A 368 16.88 -20.73 4.16
C LEU A 368 16.02 -19.48 4.13
N GLU A 369 16.24 -18.60 5.09
CA GLU A 369 15.62 -17.28 5.13
C GLU A 369 16.21 -16.36 4.08
N PHE A 370 15.41 -15.40 3.60
CA PHE A 370 15.92 -14.36 2.70
C PHE A 370 16.47 -13.16 3.46
N SER A 371 17.30 -13.41 4.48
CA SER A 371 18.05 -12.39 5.20
C SER A 371 19.42 -12.18 4.54
N SER A 372 20.01 -10.99 4.68
CA SER A 372 21.33 -10.69 4.09
C SER A 372 22.41 -11.67 4.58
N GLU A 373 22.33 -12.12 5.83
CA GLU A 373 23.23 -13.11 6.40
C GLU A 373 23.07 -14.48 5.74
N ALA A 374 21.83 -14.98 5.66
CA ALA A 374 21.56 -16.30 5.12
C ALA A 374 21.86 -16.38 3.62
N LEU A 375 21.48 -15.35 2.85
CA LEU A 375 21.75 -15.24 1.42
C LEU A 375 23.23 -15.00 1.11
N GLY A 376 23.98 -14.35 2.00
CA GLY A 376 25.43 -14.16 1.87
C GLY A 376 26.24 -15.46 1.85
N ARG A 377 25.63 -16.61 2.18
CA ARG A 377 26.23 -17.94 2.07
C ARG A 377 26.13 -18.55 0.66
N LEU A 378 25.33 -17.94 -0.22
CA LEU A 378 25.15 -18.34 -1.61
C LEU A 378 26.16 -17.64 -2.51
N ASP A 379 26.33 -18.16 -3.72
CA ASP A 379 27.07 -17.44 -4.76
C ASP A 379 26.37 -16.11 -5.10
N PRO A 380 27.11 -15.02 -5.43
CA PRO A 380 26.54 -13.67 -5.52
C PRO A 380 25.35 -13.53 -6.47
N GLU A 381 25.37 -14.22 -7.60
CA GLU A 381 24.26 -14.19 -8.57
C GLU A 381 23.00 -14.87 -8.02
N LEU A 382 23.18 -15.99 -7.32
CA LEU A 382 22.09 -16.73 -6.70
C LEU A 382 21.52 -15.98 -5.50
N ALA A 383 22.38 -15.32 -4.72
CA ALA A 383 22.00 -14.44 -3.63
C ALA A 383 21.15 -13.26 -4.12
N ALA A 384 21.57 -12.59 -5.20
CA ALA A 384 20.83 -11.48 -5.80
C ALA A 384 19.44 -11.92 -6.29
N PHE A 385 19.35 -13.06 -6.96
CA PHE A 385 18.07 -13.61 -7.42
C PHE A 385 17.08 -13.83 -6.26
N TRP A 386 17.50 -14.56 -5.22
CA TRP A 386 16.62 -14.85 -4.07
C TRP A 386 16.35 -13.62 -3.21
N HIS A 387 17.26 -12.65 -3.19
CA HIS A 387 17.01 -11.33 -2.61
C HIS A 387 15.85 -10.64 -3.35
N ASP A 388 15.89 -10.55 -4.67
CA ASP A 388 14.88 -9.86 -5.47
C ASP A 388 13.51 -10.54 -5.38
N VAL A 389 13.48 -11.87 -5.47
CA VAL A 389 12.26 -12.66 -5.20
C VAL A 389 11.74 -12.35 -3.79
N GLY A 390 12.62 -12.35 -2.79
CA GLY A 390 12.26 -12.00 -1.43
C GLY A 390 11.71 -10.59 -1.25
N GLN A 391 12.20 -9.61 -2.01
CA GLN A 391 11.68 -8.24 -1.99
C GLN A 391 10.25 -8.20 -2.55
N GLN A 392 9.98 -8.90 -3.65
CA GLN A 392 8.63 -8.98 -4.23
C GLN A 392 7.63 -9.58 -3.24
N PHE A 393 7.98 -10.71 -2.61
CA PHE A 393 7.12 -11.34 -1.60
C PHE A 393 6.97 -10.50 -0.32
N ARG A 394 7.94 -9.66 0.03
CA ARG A 394 7.80 -8.72 1.17
C ARG A 394 7.03 -7.44 0.81
N SER A 395 6.71 -7.23 -0.46
CA SER A 395 6.01 -6.02 -0.89
C SER A 395 4.62 -5.93 -0.27
N GLU A 396 4.20 -4.69 -0.02
CA GLU A 396 2.85 -4.37 0.45
C GLU A 396 1.78 -4.93 -0.49
N GLN A 397 1.99 -4.79 -1.80
CA GLN A 397 1.03 -5.25 -2.78
C GLN A 397 0.77 -6.75 -2.69
N PHE A 398 1.83 -7.54 -2.46
CA PHE A 398 1.67 -8.98 -2.28
C PHE A 398 0.89 -9.30 -1.01
N ALA A 399 1.26 -8.67 0.11
CA ALA A 399 0.58 -8.90 1.37
C ALA A 399 -0.90 -8.51 1.30
N LEU A 400 -1.24 -7.41 0.63
CA LEU A 400 -2.62 -7.01 0.38
C LEU A 400 -3.37 -8.02 -0.50
N THR A 401 -2.75 -8.54 -1.56
CA THR A 401 -3.34 -9.62 -2.37
C THR A 401 -3.70 -10.82 -1.49
N MET A 402 -2.80 -11.22 -0.59
CA MET A 402 -3.03 -12.34 0.33
C MET A 402 -4.13 -12.06 1.36
N LEU A 403 -4.14 -10.86 1.96
CA LEU A 403 -5.14 -10.45 2.95
C LEU A 403 -6.53 -10.31 2.33
N ARG A 404 -6.63 -9.81 1.09
CA ARG A 404 -7.91 -9.64 0.38
C ARG A 404 -8.67 -10.95 0.21
N LYS A 405 -7.96 -12.09 0.11
CA LYS A 405 -8.58 -13.43 0.08
C LYS A 405 -9.38 -13.76 1.34
N PHE A 406 -9.06 -13.13 2.47
CA PHE A 406 -9.60 -13.50 3.77
C PHE A 406 -10.20 -12.31 4.54
N LEU A 407 -10.67 -11.26 3.84
CA LEU A 407 -11.26 -10.08 4.49
C LEU A 407 -12.33 -10.41 5.53
N PRO A 408 -13.30 -11.34 5.28
CA PRO A 408 -14.28 -11.68 6.29
C PRO A 408 -13.65 -12.28 7.56
N GLN A 409 -12.66 -13.15 7.41
CA GLN A 409 -11.98 -13.80 8.53
C GLN A 409 -11.06 -12.84 9.29
N ILE A 410 -10.43 -11.91 8.58
CA ILE A 410 -9.63 -10.82 9.18
C ILE A 410 -10.54 -9.94 10.05
N ALA A 411 -11.69 -9.53 9.51
CA ALA A 411 -12.67 -8.74 10.25
C ALA A 411 -13.21 -9.49 11.47
N GLU A 412 -13.49 -10.80 11.33
CA GLU A 412 -13.94 -11.64 12.43
C GLU A 412 -12.88 -11.78 13.53
N ARG A 413 -11.62 -11.98 13.15
CA ARG A 413 -10.54 -12.26 14.10
C ARG A 413 -9.96 -11.03 14.78
N PHE A 414 -9.84 -9.92 14.05
CA PHE A 414 -9.17 -8.71 14.52
C PHE A 414 -10.13 -7.53 14.75
N GLY A 415 -11.36 -7.59 14.25
CA GLY A 415 -12.35 -6.52 14.42
C GLY A 415 -11.83 -5.16 13.96
N ASP A 416 -12.16 -4.13 14.73
CA ASP A 416 -11.76 -2.74 14.46
C ASP A 416 -10.25 -2.51 14.66
N GLU A 417 -9.54 -3.42 15.34
CA GLU A 417 -8.10 -3.28 15.60
C GLU A 417 -7.27 -3.47 14.33
N VAL A 418 -7.80 -4.18 13.32
CA VAL A 418 -7.11 -4.49 12.05
C VAL A 418 -6.49 -3.26 11.41
N GLY A 419 -7.16 -2.12 11.51
CA GLY A 419 -6.67 -0.86 11.02
C GLY A 419 -5.28 -0.60 11.58
N THR A 420 -5.12 -0.64 12.90
CA THR A 420 -3.88 -0.24 13.58
C THR A 420 -2.77 -1.30 13.61
N MET A 421 -3.04 -2.50 13.08
CA MET A 421 -2.09 -3.60 13.11
C MET A 421 -0.96 -3.40 12.11
N ARG A 422 0.25 -3.79 12.54
CA ARG A 422 1.37 -3.94 11.64
C ARG A 422 1.49 -5.39 11.24
N PHE A 423 1.90 -5.63 10.00
CA PHE A 423 2.15 -6.97 9.49
C PHE A 423 3.61 -7.13 9.10
N SER A 424 4.13 -8.34 9.28
CA SER A 424 5.48 -8.72 8.84
C SER A 424 5.39 -9.94 7.95
N ALA A 425 6.02 -9.86 6.79
CA ALA A 425 6.10 -10.91 5.80
C ALA A 425 7.47 -11.60 5.85
N THR A 426 7.46 -12.92 6.02
CA THR A 426 8.68 -13.73 6.08
C THR A 426 8.67 -14.79 4.96
N PRO A 427 9.22 -14.47 3.78
CA PRO A 427 9.49 -15.46 2.75
C PRO A 427 10.76 -16.27 3.07
N MET A 428 10.71 -17.57 2.84
CA MET A 428 11.82 -18.51 3.05
C MET A 428 11.70 -19.74 2.15
N LEU A 429 12.81 -20.42 1.92
CA LEU A 429 12.80 -21.77 1.33
C LEU A 429 12.88 -22.82 2.43
N LEU A 430 12.07 -23.87 2.29
CA LEU A 430 12.06 -25.02 3.18
C LEU A 430 12.43 -26.29 2.41
N SER A 431 13.17 -27.18 3.07
CA SER A 431 13.46 -28.52 2.60
C SER A 431 13.26 -29.52 3.73
N ASP A 432 12.18 -30.30 3.64
CA ASP A 432 11.87 -31.38 4.56
C ASP A 432 12.51 -32.67 4.07
N ASN A 433 13.33 -33.30 4.91
CA ASN A 433 14.10 -34.49 4.59
C ASN A 433 13.73 -35.66 5.51
N GLY A 434 14.32 -36.83 5.25
CA GLY A 434 14.23 -37.99 6.14
C GLY A 434 12.80 -38.48 6.30
N ARG A 435 12.32 -38.48 7.55
CA ARG A 435 10.94 -38.79 7.96
C ARG A 435 10.26 -37.58 8.63
N TYR A 436 10.67 -36.36 8.26
CA TYR A 436 10.06 -35.12 8.75
C TYR A 436 8.53 -35.21 8.66
N ALA A 437 7.87 -34.89 9.77
CA ALA A 437 6.43 -34.86 9.91
C ALA A 437 6.06 -33.74 10.88
N LEU A 438 4.86 -33.21 10.75
CA LEU A 438 4.32 -32.19 11.65
C LEU A 438 2.88 -32.54 11.96
N GLY A 439 2.60 -32.79 13.24
CA GLY A 439 1.26 -33.14 13.71
C GLY A 439 0.25 -32.01 13.52
N PRO A 440 -1.07 -32.29 13.63
CA PRO A 440 -2.09 -31.26 13.52
C PRO A 440 -1.88 -30.11 14.51
N HIS A 441 -1.93 -28.87 14.02
CA HIS A 441 -1.76 -27.63 14.79
C HIS A 441 -2.43 -26.44 14.07
N THR A 442 -2.61 -25.32 14.78
CA THR A 442 -3.25 -24.09 14.28
C THR A 442 -2.28 -22.92 14.16
N ASP A 443 -0.98 -23.20 14.03
CA ASP A 443 0.10 -22.20 13.97
C ASP A 443 0.23 -21.35 15.26
N ARG A 444 1.11 -20.34 15.27
CA ARG A 444 1.26 -19.41 16.42
C ARG A 444 0.16 -18.34 16.41
N ALA A 445 -0.13 -17.76 17.58
CA ALA A 445 -1.18 -16.76 17.72
C ALA A 445 -0.95 -15.49 16.89
N GLU A 446 0.32 -15.12 16.66
CA GLU A 446 0.70 -13.97 15.83
C GLU A 446 0.54 -14.21 14.32
N ARG A 447 0.41 -15.48 13.88
CA ARG A 447 0.22 -15.82 12.46
C ARG A 447 -1.13 -15.33 11.96
N VAL A 448 -1.14 -14.66 10.82
CA VAL A 448 -2.36 -14.24 10.12
C VAL A 448 -2.73 -15.30 9.08
N LEU A 449 -1.76 -15.64 8.22
CA LEU A 449 -1.88 -16.66 7.19
C LEU A 449 -0.51 -17.25 6.85
N ALA A 450 -0.51 -18.44 6.29
CA ALA A 450 0.67 -19.07 5.73
C ALA A 450 0.36 -19.59 4.32
N ALA A 451 1.27 -19.39 3.40
CA ALA A 451 1.19 -19.87 2.03
C ALA A 451 2.42 -20.69 1.66
N LEU A 452 2.17 -21.83 1.03
CA LEU A 452 3.15 -22.86 0.70
C LEU A 452 3.10 -23.07 -0.80
N PHE A 453 4.18 -22.70 -1.48
CA PHE A 453 4.35 -22.85 -2.92
C PHE A 453 5.18 -24.10 -3.17
N TYR A 454 4.57 -25.10 -3.81
CA TYR A 454 5.16 -26.42 -3.92
C TYR A 454 6.20 -26.51 -5.04
N MET A 455 7.36 -27.06 -4.68
CA MET A 455 8.54 -27.15 -5.55
C MET A 455 9.07 -28.60 -5.64
N PRO A 456 8.22 -29.58 -6.04
CA PRO A 456 8.63 -30.97 -6.15
C PRO A 456 9.70 -31.17 -7.21
N HIS A 457 10.69 -32.02 -6.92
CA HIS A 457 11.62 -32.51 -7.96
C HIS A 457 10.91 -33.39 -9.00
N SER A 458 9.81 -34.05 -8.61
CA SER A 458 8.98 -34.88 -9.48
C SER A 458 7.51 -34.84 -9.02
N PRO A 459 6.51 -34.84 -9.93
CA PRO A 459 5.08 -34.87 -9.57
C PRO A 459 4.61 -36.22 -8.99
N SER A 460 5.50 -37.19 -8.78
CA SER A 460 5.14 -38.57 -8.42
C SER A 460 4.55 -38.78 -7.02
N ASN A 461 4.55 -37.77 -6.14
CA ASN A 461 4.15 -37.93 -4.73
C ASN A 461 3.17 -36.82 -4.28
N PRO A 462 1.98 -36.70 -4.89
CA PRO A 462 1.00 -35.67 -4.55
C PRO A 462 0.51 -35.74 -3.09
N GLU A 463 0.62 -36.90 -2.44
CA GLU A 463 0.26 -37.12 -1.03
C GLU A 463 1.17 -36.42 -0.02
N LEU A 464 2.34 -35.92 -0.43
CA LEU A 464 3.28 -35.22 0.46
C LEU A 464 2.86 -33.81 0.83
N GLY A 465 1.75 -33.31 0.29
CA GLY A 465 1.31 -31.95 0.52
C GLY A 465 0.70 -31.76 1.89
N THR A 466 0.27 -30.53 2.14
CA THR A 466 -0.25 -30.15 3.45
C THR A 466 -1.65 -30.73 3.63
N SER A 467 -1.84 -31.39 4.76
CA SER A 467 -3.10 -32.02 5.11
C SER A 467 -3.90 -31.13 6.06
N LEU A 468 -5.22 -31.10 5.84
CA LEU A 468 -6.21 -30.47 6.71
C LEU A 468 -6.87 -31.53 7.58
N TYR A 469 -7.08 -31.19 8.83
CA TYR A 469 -7.59 -32.10 9.85
C TYR A 469 -8.79 -31.49 10.57
N LEU A 470 -9.73 -32.34 10.98
CA LEU A 470 -10.76 -32.01 11.95
C LEU A 470 -10.50 -32.80 13.24
N PRO A 471 -10.63 -32.19 14.43
CA PRO A 471 -10.54 -32.93 15.67
C PRO A 471 -11.71 -33.93 15.76
N LYS A 472 -11.44 -35.13 16.30
CA LYS A 472 -12.50 -36.12 16.56
C LYS A 472 -13.48 -35.64 17.63
N ASP A 473 -13.01 -34.79 18.54
CA ASP A 473 -13.86 -33.98 19.41
C ASP A 473 -14.22 -32.67 18.69
N PRO A 474 -15.47 -32.49 18.22
CA PRO A 474 -15.85 -31.31 17.43
C PRO A 474 -15.86 -30.00 18.24
N THR A 475 -15.73 -30.07 19.58
CA THR A 475 -15.66 -28.89 20.44
C THR A 475 -14.22 -28.40 20.66
N PHE A 476 -13.23 -29.16 20.20
CA PHE A 476 -11.83 -28.85 20.42
C PHE A 476 -11.36 -27.70 19.52
N THR A 477 -10.82 -26.64 20.15
CA THR A 477 -10.16 -25.52 19.48
C THR A 477 -8.78 -25.29 20.08
N CYS A 478 -7.88 -24.65 19.33
CA CYS A 478 -6.53 -24.32 19.78
C CYS A 478 -6.14 -22.90 19.33
N PRO A 479 -5.85 -21.97 20.26
CA PRO A 479 -5.44 -20.61 19.90
C PRO A 479 -4.06 -20.54 19.23
N GLY A 480 -3.29 -21.63 19.28
CA GLY A 480 -2.01 -21.79 18.61
C GLY A 480 -0.91 -22.35 19.51
N GLY A 481 0.16 -22.85 18.89
CA GLY A 481 1.39 -23.27 19.57
C GLY A 481 1.67 -24.78 19.57
N PRO A 482 0.86 -25.63 20.23
CA PRO A 482 1.19 -27.05 20.39
C PRO A 482 0.92 -27.85 19.12
N HIS A 483 1.79 -28.83 18.85
CA HIS A 483 1.54 -29.89 17.88
C HIS A 483 0.81 -31.04 18.55
N HIS A 484 -0.22 -31.57 17.89
CA HIS A 484 -1.01 -32.67 18.40
C HIS A 484 -0.71 -33.99 17.70
N SER A 485 -1.08 -35.09 18.35
CA SER A 485 -0.94 -36.42 17.75
C SER A 485 -2.07 -36.70 16.75
N PHE A 486 -1.73 -37.35 15.63
CA PHE A 486 -2.67 -37.65 14.54
C PHE A 486 -3.87 -38.50 14.97
N ASP A 487 -3.75 -39.33 16.01
CA ASP A 487 -4.83 -40.21 16.49
C ASP A 487 -6.06 -39.45 17.03
N LYS A 488 -5.89 -38.20 17.43
CA LYS A 488 -6.97 -37.33 17.92
C LYS A 488 -7.75 -36.63 16.80
N PHE A 489 -7.28 -36.76 15.56
CA PHE A 489 -7.80 -36.03 14.42
C PHE A 489 -8.25 -36.98 13.32
N GLN A 490 -9.16 -36.49 12.49
CA GLN A 490 -9.50 -37.09 11.21
C GLN A 490 -8.89 -36.22 10.12
N ARG A 491 -8.09 -36.82 9.24
CA ARG A 491 -7.63 -36.15 8.02
C ARG A 491 -8.80 -36.04 7.06
N VAL A 492 -9.12 -34.82 6.63
CA VAL A 492 -10.28 -34.55 5.77
C VAL A 492 -9.87 -34.20 4.35
N ALA A 493 -8.70 -33.58 4.17
CA ALA A 493 -8.16 -33.28 2.86
C ALA A 493 -6.62 -33.27 2.89
N THR A 494 -6.00 -33.50 1.74
CA THR A 494 -4.58 -33.27 1.51
C THR A 494 -4.44 -32.49 0.22
N MET A 495 -3.83 -31.32 0.29
CA MET A 495 -3.59 -30.47 -0.87
C MET A 495 -2.48 -31.09 -1.71
N PRO A 496 -2.70 -31.39 -3.01
CA PRO A 496 -1.71 -32.13 -3.79
C PRO A 496 -0.36 -31.42 -3.84
N TYR A 497 0.72 -32.14 -3.51
CA TYR A 497 2.09 -31.68 -3.70
C TYR A 497 2.49 -31.82 -5.18
N ALA A 498 2.08 -30.83 -5.97
CA ALA A 498 2.26 -30.83 -7.42
C ALA A 498 3.10 -29.64 -7.90
N PRO A 499 3.79 -29.76 -9.06
CA PRO A 499 4.54 -28.64 -9.63
C PRO A 499 3.67 -27.41 -9.84
N ASN A 500 4.23 -26.24 -9.54
CA ASN A 500 3.61 -24.94 -9.76
C ASN A 500 2.22 -24.78 -9.12
N THR A 501 2.03 -25.38 -7.95
CA THR A 501 0.81 -25.23 -7.15
C THR A 501 1.13 -24.49 -5.85
N ALA A 502 0.15 -23.78 -5.31
CA ALA A 502 0.27 -23.19 -3.99
C ALA A 502 -0.97 -23.43 -3.15
N PHE A 503 -0.74 -23.57 -1.85
CA PHE A 503 -1.76 -23.74 -0.84
C PHE A 503 -1.60 -22.65 0.21
N CYS A 504 -2.69 -21.97 0.57
CA CYS A 504 -2.69 -21.02 1.67
C CYS A 504 -3.90 -21.21 2.54
N PHE A 505 -3.72 -21.03 3.85
CA PHE A 505 -4.80 -21.05 4.82
C PHE A 505 -4.71 -19.82 5.72
N PHE A 506 -5.87 -19.35 6.15
CA PHE A 506 -5.98 -18.32 7.17
C PHE A 506 -5.93 -18.97 8.56
N LYS A 507 -5.17 -18.37 9.48
CA LYS A 507 -5.06 -18.88 10.84
C LYS A 507 -6.36 -18.59 11.59
N THR A 508 -7.02 -19.66 12.06
CA THR A 508 -8.12 -19.63 13.03
C THR A 508 -7.81 -20.57 14.20
N ASP A 509 -8.65 -20.59 15.23
CA ASP A 509 -8.49 -21.54 16.34
C ASP A 509 -8.92 -22.97 15.97
N THR A 510 -9.32 -23.18 14.72
CA THR A 510 -9.78 -24.43 14.13
C THR A 510 -9.05 -24.80 12.84
N SER A 511 -8.06 -24.00 12.41
CA SER A 511 -7.29 -24.23 11.18
C SER A 511 -6.24 -25.32 11.34
N PHE A 512 -6.67 -26.51 11.77
CA PHE A 512 -5.79 -27.65 12.02
C PHE A 512 -5.21 -28.19 10.73
N HIS A 513 -3.90 -28.07 10.61
CA HIS A 513 -3.15 -28.55 9.47
C HIS A 513 -1.86 -29.24 9.94
N GLY A 514 -1.27 -30.02 9.04
CA GLY A 514 -0.05 -30.77 9.33
C GLY A 514 0.48 -31.44 8.08
N VAL A 515 1.59 -32.14 8.24
CA VAL A 515 2.23 -32.87 7.15
C VAL A 515 2.61 -34.26 7.61
N GLU A 516 2.24 -35.25 6.78
CA GLU A 516 2.59 -36.64 7.00
C GLU A 516 4.10 -36.87 6.83
N PRO A 517 4.64 -37.96 7.42
CA PRO A 517 6.05 -38.29 7.29
C PRO A 517 6.49 -38.44 5.84
N VAL A 518 7.63 -37.85 5.50
CA VAL A 518 8.31 -38.14 4.24
C VAL A 518 8.72 -39.63 4.22
N PRO A 519 8.62 -40.36 3.09
CA PRO A 519 8.76 -41.83 3.07
C PRO A 519 10.14 -42.39 3.43
N GLY A 520 11.14 -41.55 3.74
CA GLY A 520 12.48 -41.97 4.16
C GLY A 520 13.34 -42.66 3.09
N ASN A 521 12.88 -42.73 1.85
CA ASN A 521 13.54 -43.38 0.71
C ASN A 521 14.39 -42.40 -0.14
N GLY A 522 14.88 -41.32 0.47
CA GLY A 522 15.61 -40.25 -0.21
C GLY A 522 14.73 -39.20 -0.89
N GLN A 523 13.40 -39.33 -0.80
CA GLN A 523 12.48 -38.25 -1.19
C GLN A 523 12.62 -37.03 -0.27
N GLN A 524 12.35 -35.86 -0.83
CA GLN A 524 12.37 -34.57 -0.14
C GLN A 524 11.10 -33.80 -0.49
N ARG A 525 10.58 -33.05 0.48
CA ARG A 525 9.55 -32.03 0.22
C ARG A 525 10.20 -30.66 0.28
N ARG A 526 10.34 -30.03 -0.89
CA ARG A 526 10.80 -28.64 -1.04
C ARG A 526 9.63 -27.72 -1.31
N LEU A 527 9.65 -26.57 -0.66
CA LEU A 527 8.64 -25.54 -0.88
C LEU A 527 9.20 -24.16 -0.57
N PHE A 528 8.61 -23.16 -1.22
CA PHE A 528 8.76 -21.78 -0.81
C PHE A 528 7.62 -21.47 0.17
N SER A 529 7.96 -20.94 1.34
CA SER A 529 7.01 -20.58 2.38
C SER A 529 6.92 -19.06 2.46
N TYR A 530 5.71 -18.54 2.43
CA TYR A 530 5.39 -17.15 2.72
C TYR A 530 4.54 -17.13 3.97
N ILE A 531 4.97 -16.38 4.97
CA ILE A 531 4.20 -16.27 6.21
C ILE A 531 3.97 -14.82 6.57
N LEU A 532 2.72 -14.50 6.89
CA LEU A 532 2.30 -13.18 7.31
C LEU A 532 1.90 -13.23 8.78
N GLU A 533 2.52 -12.37 9.58
CA GLU A 533 2.31 -12.28 11.03
C GLU A 533 1.97 -10.86 11.44
N THR A 534 1.31 -10.72 12.60
CA THR A 534 1.17 -9.44 13.27
C THR A 534 2.52 -9.06 13.89
N ALA A 535 2.99 -7.84 13.61
CA ALA A 535 4.22 -7.33 14.21
C ALA A 535 3.90 -6.75 15.59
N LYS A 536 4.80 -6.98 16.55
CA LYS A 536 4.71 -6.47 17.92
C LYS A 536 5.09 -5.00 18.02
#